data_AF-A0A956YRY7-F1
#
_entry.id   AF-A0A956YRY7-F1
#
_cell.length_a   1.000
_cell.length_b   1.000
_cell.length_c   1.000
_cell.angle_alpha   90.00
_cell.angle_beta   90.00
_cell.angle_gamma   90.00
#
_symmetry.space_group_name_H-M   'P 1'
#
loop_
_entity.id
_entity.type
_entity.pdbx_description
1 polymer ?
#
loop_
_entity_poly.entity_id
_entity_poly.type
_entity_poly.pdbx_seq_one_letter_code
_entity_poly.pdbx_strand_id
1 'polypeptide(L)'
;MSNQDARDTHRAHRADWEATTLKQSLDKLPERRDSFITQSSVPIERVYSPVDIPDFDHDHDLGLPGEYPFTRGIHATGHRGRLWTMRMFAGF
;
A
#
# COMPACT_ATOMS: atom_id res chain seq x y z
N MET A 1 4.88 11.14 21.43
CA MET A 1 5.69 10.15 20.70
C MET A 1 5.99 10.73 19.34
N SER A 2 7.27 10.85 18.98
CA SER A 2 7.66 11.38 17.68
C SER A 2 7.32 10.35 16.59
N ASN A 3 6.99 10.79 15.37
CA ASN A 3 6.70 9.91 14.23
C ASN A 3 7.89 8.98 13.90
N GLN A 4 9.10 9.36 14.33
CA GLN A 4 10.31 8.56 14.22
C GLN A 4 10.29 7.33 15.15
N ASP A 5 9.92 7.51 16.42
CA ASP A 5 9.89 6.44 17.43
C ASP A 5 8.93 5.30 17.04
N ALA A 6 7.81 5.66 16.41
CA ALA A 6 6.82 4.69 15.93
C ALA A 6 7.38 3.83 14.79
N ARG A 7 8.09 4.45 13.84
CA ARG A 7 8.72 3.74 12.71
C ARG A 7 9.86 2.84 13.18
N ASP A 8 10.63 3.28 14.17
CA ASP A 8 11.69 2.47 14.74
C ASP A 8 11.14 1.24 15.46
N THR A 9 10.03 1.40 16.20
CA THR A 9 9.27 0.28 16.76
C THR A 9 8.79 -0.70 15.68
N HIS A 10 8.22 -0.18 14.58
CA HIS A 10 7.77 -1.01 13.45
C HIS A 10 8.93 -1.76 12.79
N ARG A 11 10.09 -1.13 12.64
CA ARG A 11 11.30 -1.73 12.07
C ARG A 11 11.81 -2.88 12.94
N ALA A 12 11.91 -2.66 14.26
CA ALA A 12 12.33 -3.68 15.20
C ALA A 12 11.39 -4.89 15.18
N HIS A 13 10.08 -4.64 15.28
CA HIS A 13 9.07 -5.69 15.22
C HIS A 13 9.12 -6.48 13.90
N ARG A 14 9.34 -5.81 12.77
CA ARG A 14 9.50 -6.48 11.47
C ARG A 14 10.72 -7.37 11.44
N ALA A 15 11.87 -6.91 11.95
CA ALA A 15 13.09 -7.72 12.01
C ALA A 15 12.91 -8.97 12.88
N ASP A 16 12.24 -8.82 14.04
CA ASP A 16 11.92 -9.94 14.92
C ASP A 16 11.02 -10.96 14.23
N TRP A 17 9.98 -10.50 13.52
CA TRP A 17 9.09 -11.36 12.75
C TRP A 17 9.81 -12.10 11.60
N GLU A 18 10.72 -11.41 10.90
CA GLU A 18 11.55 -11.99 9.83
C GLU A 18 12.45 -13.11 10.37
N ALA A 19 13.08 -12.89 11.54
CA ALA A 19 13.96 -13.85 12.18
C ALA A 19 13.23 -15.06 12.80
N THR A 20 11.96 -14.91 13.15
CA THR A 20 11.18 -15.92 13.87
C THR A 20 10.10 -16.55 12.99
N THR A 21 8.92 -15.93 12.94
CA THR A 21 7.72 -16.48 12.30
C THR A 21 7.90 -16.71 10.81
N LEU A 22 8.53 -15.76 10.10
CA LEU A 22 8.76 -15.90 8.67
C LEU A 22 9.74 -17.04 8.38
N LYS A 23 10.88 -17.07 9.07
CA LYS A 23 11.89 -18.11 8.90
C LYS A 23 11.31 -19.52 9.13
N GLN A 24 10.57 -19.71 10.23
CA GLN A 24 9.90 -20.99 10.51
C GLN A 24 8.94 -21.42 9.39
N SER A 25 8.26 -20.47 8.76
CA SER A 25 7.34 -20.74 7.66
C SER A 25 8.10 -21.16 6.39
N LEU A 26 9.17 -20.43 6.04
CA LEU A 26 9.99 -20.68 4.84
C LEU A 26 10.77 -21.99 4.93
N ASP A 27 11.29 -22.33 6.12
CA ASP A 27 12.00 -23.59 6.36
C ASP A 27 11.07 -24.80 6.13
N LYS A 28 9.78 -24.64 6.44
CA LYS A 28 8.78 -25.70 6.23
C LYS A 28 8.30 -25.76 4.79
N LEU A 29 8.06 -24.61 4.17
CA LEU A 29 7.58 -24.52 2.80
C LEU A 29 8.09 -23.22 2.16
N PRO A 30 8.98 -23.31 1.14
CA PRO A 30 9.46 -22.13 0.46
C PRO A 30 8.35 -21.46 -0.35
N GLU A 31 8.56 -20.19 -0.68
CA GLU A 31 7.67 -19.46 -1.56
C GLU A 31 7.70 -20.01 -2.99
N ARG A 32 6.62 -19.76 -3.74
CA ARG A 32 6.43 -20.32 -5.10
C ARG A 32 7.38 -19.76 -6.15
N ARG A 33 8.00 -18.61 -5.87
CA ARG A 33 8.88 -17.88 -6.78
C ARG A 33 9.92 -17.15 -5.95
N ASP A 34 11.10 -16.97 -6.52
CA ASP A 34 12.18 -16.22 -5.89
C ASP A 34 11.89 -14.71 -5.83
N SER A 35 11.05 -14.20 -6.73
CA SER A 35 10.58 -12.81 -6.74
C SER A 35 9.14 -12.68 -7.22
N PHE A 36 8.49 -11.63 -6.74
CA PHE A 36 7.15 -11.23 -7.16
C PHE A 36 7.23 -9.86 -7.83
N ILE A 37 6.62 -9.74 -9.01
CA ILE A 37 6.59 -8.49 -9.78
C ILE A 37 5.18 -8.19 -10.27
N THR A 38 4.87 -6.90 -10.42
CA THR A 38 3.65 -6.44 -11.07
C THR A 38 3.72 -6.66 -12.60
N GLN A 39 2.59 -6.48 -13.30
CA GLN A 39 2.56 -6.54 -14.77
C GLN A 39 3.44 -5.46 -15.42
N SER A 40 3.69 -4.36 -14.71
CA SER A 40 4.59 -3.28 -15.13
C SER A 40 6.04 -3.52 -14.69
N SER A 41 6.40 -4.75 -14.28
CA SER A 41 7.75 -5.15 -13.86
C SER A 41 8.28 -4.45 -12.61
N VAL A 42 7.40 -4.01 -11.71
CA VAL A 42 7.80 -3.43 -10.42
C VAL A 42 7.91 -4.54 -9.37
N PRO A 43 9.02 -4.66 -8.62
CA PRO A 43 9.16 -5.61 -7.53
C PRO A 43 8.11 -5.42 -6.42
N ILE A 44 7.63 -6.53 -5.87
CA ILE A 44 6.66 -6.55 -4.76
C ILE A 44 7.33 -7.18 -3.55
N GLU A 45 7.45 -6.41 -2.48
CA GLU A 45 7.94 -6.87 -1.19
C GLU A 45 6.88 -7.69 -0.45
N ARG A 46 7.34 -8.56 0.46
CA ARG A 46 6.46 -9.48 1.21
C ARG A 46 5.41 -8.75 2.06
N VAL A 47 5.80 -7.62 2.64
CA VAL A 47 4.94 -6.80 3.49
C VAL A 47 5.39 -5.35 3.41
N TYR A 48 4.42 -4.45 3.36
CA TYR A 48 4.61 -3.00 3.41
C TYR A 48 4.05 -2.45 4.71
N SER A 49 4.67 -1.39 5.21
CA SER A 49 4.43 -0.78 6.51
C SER A 49 4.80 0.71 6.47
N PRO A 50 4.53 1.48 7.54
CA PRO A 50 4.92 2.89 7.58
C PRO A 50 6.43 3.16 7.46
N VAL A 51 7.28 2.14 7.60
CA VAL A 51 8.74 2.27 7.40
C VAL A 51 9.12 2.34 5.92
N ASP A 52 8.26 1.86 5.04
CA ASP A 52 8.48 1.80 3.59
C ASP A 52 8.07 3.11 2.90
N ILE A 53 7.41 4.02 3.63
CA ILE A 53 6.98 5.35 3.20
C ILE A 53 7.37 6.42 4.25
N PRO A 54 8.67 6.62 4.51
CA PRO A 54 9.14 7.47 5.62
C PRO A 54 8.77 8.95 5.45
N ASP A 55 8.75 9.44 4.21
CA ASP A 55 8.49 10.84 3.86
C ASP A 55 7.03 11.11 3.49
N PHE A 56 6.15 10.11 3.67
CA PHE A 56 4.75 10.25 3.31
C PHE A 56 4.01 11.16 4.29
N ASP A 57 3.50 12.26 3.76
CA ASP A 57 2.65 13.20 4.47
C ASP A 57 1.20 12.92 4.10
N HIS A 58 0.39 12.55 5.09
CA HIS A 58 -1.00 12.19 4.87
C HIS A 58 -1.82 13.33 4.27
N ASP A 59 -1.62 14.55 4.74
CA ASP A 59 -2.45 15.69 4.35
C ASP A 59 -2.00 16.23 2.99
N HIS A 60 -0.69 16.21 2.72
CA HIS A 60 -0.13 16.68 1.45
C HIS A 60 -0.23 15.64 0.31
N ASP A 61 0.13 14.37 0.55
CA ASP A 61 0.26 13.36 -0.51
C ASP A 61 -1.06 12.62 -0.79
N LEU A 62 -1.90 12.45 0.24
CA LEU A 62 -3.16 11.71 0.14
C LEU A 62 -4.39 12.60 0.23
N GLY A 63 -4.39 13.55 1.16
CA GLY A 63 -5.44 14.55 1.36
C GLY A 63 -6.83 13.97 1.63
N LEU A 64 -7.85 14.82 1.46
CA LEU A 64 -9.27 14.46 1.55
C LEU A 64 -9.90 14.39 0.14
N PRO A 65 -10.93 13.55 -0.07
CA PRO A 65 -11.62 13.48 -1.36
C PRO A 65 -12.25 14.83 -1.72
N GLY A 66 -12.16 15.23 -2.98
CA GLY A 66 -12.66 16.53 -3.45
C GLY A 66 -11.71 17.71 -3.24
N GLU A 67 -10.52 17.48 -2.67
CA GLU A 67 -9.49 18.50 -2.44
C GLU A 67 -8.16 18.05 -3.08
N TYR A 68 -7.29 19.01 -3.41
CA TYR A 68 -5.94 18.72 -3.89
C TYR A 68 -5.20 17.85 -2.84
N PRO A 69 -4.40 16.83 -3.23
CA PRO A 69 -3.98 16.44 -4.59
C PRO A 69 -4.96 15.52 -5.35
N PHE A 70 -6.18 15.35 -4.85
CA PHE A 70 -7.22 14.50 -5.42
C PHE A 70 -6.85 13.01 -5.52
N THR A 71 -5.85 12.54 -4.77
CA THR A 71 -5.44 11.13 -4.71
C THR A 71 -6.61 10.22 -4.30
N ARG A 72 -7.52 10.71 -3.43
CA ARG A 72 -8.75 10.01 -3.03
C ARG A 72 -9.97 10.25 -3.94
N GLY A 73 -9.78 10.97 -5.04
CA GLY A 73 -10.82 11.30 -6.02
C GLY A 73 -11.21 12.78 -6.03
N ILE A 74 -11.70 13.24 -7.18
CA ILE A 74 -12.04 14.65 -7.46
C ILE A 74 -13.34 15.13 -6.82
N HIS A 75 -14.16 14.25 -6.27
CA HIS A 75 -15.46 14.58 -5.69
C HIS A 75 -15.53 14.14 -4.22
N ALA A 76 -15.91 15.05 -3.33
CA ALA A 76 -15.97 14.79 -1.89
C ALA A 76 -16.89 13.62 -1.50
N THR A 77 -17.98 13.40 -2.24
CA THR A 77 -18.94 12.31 -1.98
C THR A 77 -18.68 11.05 -2.81
N GLY A 78 -17.76 11.09 -3.78
CA GLY A 78 -17.46 9.99 -4.69
C GLY A 78 -18.72 9.30 -5.23
N HIS A 79 -18.71 7.96 -5.21
CA HIS A 79 -19.83 7.14 -5.69
C HIS A 79 -20.99 7.00 -4.71
N ARG A 80 -20.89 7.54 -3.49
CA ARG A 80 -22.03 7.63 -2.57
C ARG A 80 -23.03 8.70 -3.01
N GLY A 81 -22.54 9.77 -3.65
CA GLY A 81 -23.38 10.82 -4.22
C GLY A 81 -23.86 10.49 -5.63
N ARG A 82 -22.96 10.02 -6.50
CA ARG A 82 -23.29 9.66 -7.89
C ARG A 82 -22.43 8.49 -8.37
N LEU A 83 -23.09 7.42 -8.81
CA LEU A 83 -22.42 6.28 -9.44
C LEU A 83 -21.62 6.71 -10.68
N TRP A 84 -20.58 5.97 -11.02
CA TRP A 84 -19.85 6.18 -12.26
C TRP A 84 -20.79 6.03 -13.46
N THR A 85 -20.50 6.74 -14.55
CA THR A 85 -21.30 6.61 -15.77
C THR A 85 -20.94 5.30 -16.45
N MET A 86 -21.91 4.39 -16.56
CA MET A 86 -21.76 3.19 -17.39
C MET A 86 -21.82 3.62 -18.87
N ARG A 87 -20.69 3.53 -19.56
CA ARG A 87 -20.60 3.83 -21.00
C ARG A 87 -20.39 2.54 -21.78
N MET A 88 -21.47 2.04 -22.37
CA MET A 88 -21.39 0.94 -23.34
C MET A 88 -20.92 1.51 -24.68
N PHE A 89 -19.82 0.99 -25.20
CA PHE A 89 -19.44 1.24 -26.58
C PHE A 89 -20.27 0.32 -27.47
N ALA A 90 -21.00 0.90 -28.42
CA ALA A 90 -21.78 0.16 -29.42
C ALA A 90 -21.45 0.73 -30.81
N GLY A 91 -21.14 -0.16 -31.74
CA GLY A 91 -20.76 0.11 -33.13
C GLY A 91 -20.41 -1.21 -33.81
N PHE A 92 -20.64 -1.30 -35.12
CA PHE A 92 -20.33 -2.48 -35.93
C PHE A 92 -19.42 -2.09 -37.09
#